data_AF-A0A6A5YF88-F1
#
_entry.id   AF-A0A6A5YF88-F1
#
_cell.length_a   1.000
_cell.length_b   1.000
_cell.length_c   1.000
_cell.angle_alpha   90.00
_cell.angle_beta   90.00
_cell.angle_gamma   90.00
#
_symmetry.space_group_name_H-M   'P 1'
#
loop_
_entity.id
_entity.type
_entity.pdbx_description
1 polymer ?
#
loop_
_entity_poly.entity_id
_entity_poly.type
_entity_poly.pdbx_seq_one_letter_code
_entity_poly.pdbx_strand_id
1 'polypeptide(L)'
;LLGLPLELREHIYSYILHPVEVRVHQGKQTRYKYDLSLFRVNHQVYHEARDIFRKLNVFTRIETPWPEAEMHIAEEGKVPIVASGKNANDCPDARLIVDISAFQFDFQHAKHDMLLLVQDLPAFAKSWMYSDLSHLGLNSHLRLILTLRDPFPSNPDKPEPLPKALQQKLLLPFGDIKNLDRTTVNGLADPAVVSALTAAQNIPYKTPEECLEESTRLLNEGVALLNKDQFDDAKRLFEQSFLAIHIVVDGRERSIWANAYFEAILRYGPGRGWHGQMTRLFLRVQLVAEMCSLYLKQKKWTEVKFWGMRSISLLRESMGVERDEDDEPVRGFVLGEHMGMIYLRTGIACMRLGELEQAKNLLKVASGYIP
;
A
#
# COMPACT_ATOMS: atom_id res chain seq x y z
N LEU A 1 4.45 39.89 -8.88
CA LEU A 1 3.37 39.10 -8.24
C LEU A 1 2.14 39.95 -7.90
N LEU A 2 2.28 41.02 -7.11
CA LEU A 2 1.13 41.85 -6.68
C LEU A 2 0.42 42.63 -7.81
N GLY A 3 1.07 42.83 -8.95
CA GLY A 3 0.45 43.42 -10.15
C GLY A 3 -0.43 42.46 -10.95
N LEU A 4 -0.49 41.17 -10.59
CA LEU A 4 -1.39 40.19 -11.22
C LEU A 4 -2.78 40.26 -10.58
N PRO A 5 -3.87 39.93 -11.28
CA PRO A 5 -5.18 39.68 -10.68
C PRO A 5 -5.13 38.60 -9.59
N LEU A 6 -6.08 38.66 -8.63
CA LEU A 6 -6.12 37.73 -7.50
C LEU A 6 -6.20 36.27 -7.95
N GLU A 7 -7.00 36.00 -8.99
CA GLU A 7 -7.24 34.66 -9.53
C GLU A 7 -5.93 34.02 -10.04
N LEU A 8 -5.09 34.81 -10.73
CA LEU A 8 -3.78 34.33 -11.18
C LEU A 8 -2.83 34.11 -10.00
N ARG A 9 -2.89 34.94 -8.95
CA ARG A 9 -2.10 34.72 -7.73
C ARG A 9 -2.54 33.44 -7.01
N GLU A 10 -3.84 33.19 -6.88
CA GLU A 10 -4.38 31.98 -6.27
C GLU A 10 -3.97 30.71 -7.04
N HIS A 11 -3.94 30.75 -8.38
CA HIS A 11 -3.40 29.65 -9.17
C HIS A 11 -1.91 29.41 -8.92
N ILE A 12 -1.10 30.47 -8.84
CA ILE A 12 0.33 30.36 -8.51
C ILE A 12 0.52 29.76 -7.12
N TYR A 13 -0.20 30.27 -6.10
CA TYR A 13 -0.14 29.72 -4.75
C TYR A 13 -0.58 28.26 -4.73
N SER A 14 -1.62 27.91 -5.49
CA SER A 14 -2.12 26.55 -5.56
C SER A 14 -1.06 25.61 -6.12
N TYR A 15 -0.36 26.01 -7.17
CA TYR A 15 0.73 25.22 -7.74
C TYR A 15 1.89 25.04 -6.74
N ILE A 16 2.34 26.12 -6.10
CA ILE A 16 3.47 26.09 -5.16
C ILE A 16 3.15 25.27 -3.90
N LEU A 17 1.92 25.37 -3.39
CA LEU A 17 1.52 24.79 -2.11
C LEU A 17 0.78 23.46 -2.24
N HIS A 18 0.65 22.94 -3.46
CA HIS A 18 -0.05 21.67 -3.68
C HIS A 18 0.77 20.52 -3.06
N PRO A 19 0.15 19.63 -2.26
CA PRO A 19 0.84 18.50 -1.65
C PRO A 19 1.62 17.60 -2.63
N VAL A 20 1.13 17.47 -3.86
CA VAL A 20 1.78 16.63 -4.88
C VAL A 20 3.10 17.23 -5.35
N GLU A 21 3.18 18.55 -5.49
CA GLU A 21 4.38 19.24 -6.00
C GLU A 21 5.50 19.28 -4.95
N VAL A 22 5.15 19.26 -3.67
CA VAL A 22 6.10 19.26 -2.55
C VAL A 22 6.48 17.85 -2.07
N ARG A 23 5.97 16.81 -2.74
CA ARG A 23 6.25 15.40 -2.38
C ARG A 23 7.61 14.98 -2.94
N VAL A 24 8.50 14.54 -2.05
CA VAL A 24 9.84 14.06 -2.39
C VAL A 24 9.97 12.59 -2.03
N HIS A 25 10.45 11.80 -2.99
CA HIS A 25 10.74 10.38 -2.82
C HIS A 25 12.23 10.20 -2.48
N GLN A 26 12.53 9.70 -1.29
CA GLN A 26 13.88 9.41 -0.82
C GLN A 26 14.01 7.92 -0.54
N GLY A 27 14.46 7.16 -1.55
CA GLY A 27 14.50 5.71 -1.48
C GLY A 27 13.10 5.13 -1.24
N LYS A 28 12.91 4.47 -0.09
CA LYS A 28 11.63 3.85 0.31
C LYS A 28 10.66 4.80 1.00
N GLN A 29 11.11 5.98 1.42
CA GLN A 29 10.29 6.92 2.18
C GLN A 29 9.83 8.07 1.28
N THR A 30 8.59 8.47 1.48
CA THR A 30 8.02 9.66 0.85
C THR A 30 7.80 10.72 1.92
N ARG A 31 8.27 11.93 1.67
CA ARG A 31 8.16 13.06 2.62
C ARG A 31 7.65 14.31 1.92
N TYR A 32 7.10 15.23 2.70
CA TYR A 32 6.74 16.56 2.22
C TYR A 32 7.86 17.56 2.50
N LYS A 33 8.23 18.34 1.49
CA LYS A 33 9.21 19.42 1.60
C LYS A 33 8.59 20.74 1.15
N TYR A 34 7.90 21.38 2.08
CA TYR A 34 7.34 22.72 1.85
C TYR A 34 8.43 23.78 1.88
N ASP A 35 8.42 24.68 0.89
CA ASP A 35 9.10 25.96 0.99
C ASP A 35 8.13 27.00 1.56
N LEU A 36 8.32 27.34 2.84
CA LEU A 36 7.46 28.28 3.56
C LEU A 36 7.92 29.74 3.42
N SER A 37 8.93 30.02 2.59
CA SER A 37 9.41 31.39 2.36
C SER A 37 8.32 32.30 1.78
N LEU A 38 7.36 31.74 1.02
CA LEU A 38 6.21 32.45 0.47
C LEU A 38 5.41 33.20 1.55
N PHE A 39 5.24 32.60 2.73
CA PHE A 39 4.49 33.18 3.84
C PHE A 39 5.20 34.38 4.48
N ARG A 40 6.48 34.63 4.15
CA ARG A 40 7.28 35.71 4.73
C ARG A 40 7.44 36.91 3.80
N VAL A 41 6.87 36.88 2.60
CA VAL A 41 7.06 37.93 1.58
C VAL A 41 6.42 39.25 2.01
N ASN A 42 5.12 39.26 2.32
CA ASN A 42 4.40 40.40 2.88
C ASN A 42 3.03 39.94 3.44
N HIS A 43 2.31 40.84 4.11
CA HIS A 43 1.00 40.55 4.72
C HIS A 43 -0.06 40.06 3.72
N GLN A 44 -0.16 40.68 2.54
CA GLN A 44 -1.16 40.30 1.56
C GLN A 44 -0.91 38.88 1.04
N VAL A 45 0.32 38.59 0.63
CA VAL A 45 0.74 37.25 0.17
C VAL A 45 0.55 36.23 1.29
N TYR A 46 0.88 36.58 2.53
CA TYR A 46 0.67 35.70 3.68
C TYR A 46 -0.80 35.28 3.83
N HIS A 47 -1.74 36.23 3.81
CA HIS A 47 -3.17 35.92 3.97
C HIS A 47 -3.72 35.11 2.79
N GLU A 48 -3.46 35.56 1.55
CA GLU A 48 -3.92 34.86 0.35
C GLU A 48 -3.35 33.43 0.27
N ALA A 49 -2.04 33.28 0.43
CA ALA A 49 -1.38 31.97 0.37
C ALA A 49 -1.83 31.06 1.52
N ARG A 50 -2.10 31.59 2.71
CA ARG A 50 -2.56 30.81 3.87
C ARG A 50 -3.95 30.22 3.65
N ASP A 51 -4.84 30.98 3.03
CA ASP A 51 -6.19 30.48 2.74
C ASP A 51 -6.16 29.39 1.68
N ILE A 52 -5.30 29.53 0.66
CA ILE A 52 -5.02 28.44 -0.31
C ILE A 52 -4.38 27.24 0.37
N PHE A 53 -3.36 27.46 1.22
CA PHE A 53 -2.68 26.38 1.93
C PHE A 53 -3.66 25.53 2.74
N ARG A 54 -4.56 26.15 3.51
CA ARG A 54 -5.57 25.47 4.33
C ARG A 54 -6.63 24.72 3.52
N LYS A 55 -6.90 25.15 2.29
CA LYS A 55 -7.81 24.45 1.37
C LYS A 55 -7.17 23.18 0.81
N LEU A 56 -5.89 23.26 0.44
CA LEU A 56 -5.15 22.17 -0.19
C LEU A 56 -4.58 21.15 0.82
N ASN A 57 -4.13 21.63 1.97
CA ASN A 57 -3.42 20.86 2.98
C ASN A 57 -4.35 20.56 4.16
N VAL A 58 -5.20 19.56 3.97
CA VAL A 58 -6.10 19.13 5.04
C VAL A 58 -5.38 18.12 5.92
N PHE A 59 -5.19 18.47 7.18
CA PHE A 59 -4.47 17.63 8.13
C PHE A 59 -5.39 16.72 8.95
N THR A 60 -4.86 15.55 9.26
CA THR A 60 -5.42 14.57 10.19
C THR A 60 -4.36 14.23 11.22
N ARG A 61 -4.72 14.30 12.50
CA ARG A 61 -3.86 13.86 13.60
C ARG A 61 -4.24 12.44 14.00
N ILE A 62 -3.24 11.56 14.07
CA ILE A 62 -3.40 10.17 14.50
C ILE A 62 -2.68 10.02 15.83
N GLU A 63 -3.41 9.56 16.84
CA GLU A 63 -2.95 9.30 18.19
C GLU A 63 -2.98 7.79 18.41
N THR A 64 -1.85 7.22 18.79
CA THR A 64 -1.68 5.77 18.97
C THR A 64 -0.85 5.47 20.23
N PRO A 65 -1.11 4.35 20.93
CA PRO A 65 -0.35 3.97 22.11
C PRO A 65 1.00 3.33 21.79
N TRP A 66 1.27 2.93 20.53
CA TRP A 66 2.51 2.23 20.18
C TRP A 66 3.57 3.19 19.62
N PRO A 67 4.78 3.26 20.21
CA PRO A 67 5.89 4.06 19.69
C PRO A 67 6.35 3.58 18.30
N GLU A 68 6.28 2.27 18.03
CA GLU A 68 6.72 1.68 16.78
C GLU A 68 5.80 2.02 15.60
N ALA A 69 4.58 2.52 15.87
CA ALA A 69 3.58 2.81 14.85
C ALA A 69 4.11 3.79 13.80
N GLU A 70 4.89 4.79 14.19
CA GLU A 70 5.48 5.76 13.25
C GLU A 70 6.35 5.06 12.20
N MET A 71 7.24 4.16 12.65
CA MET A 71 8.14 3.40 11.78
C MET A 71 7.34 2.45 10.87
N HIS A 72 6.37 1.71 11.41
CA HIS A 72 5.53 0.82 10.63
C HIS A 72 4.70 1.57 9.57
N ILE A 73 4.15 2.73 9.90
CA ILE A 73 3.35 3.53 8.97
C ILE A 73 4.24 4.13 7.86
N ALA A 74 5.41 4.67 8.22
CA ALA A 74 6.29 5.36 7.30
C ALA A 74 7.09 4.42 6.38
N GLU A 75 7.67 3.35 6.93
CA GLU A 75 8.57 2.46 6.18
C GLU A 75 7.81 1.33 5.47
N GLU A 76 6.88 0.75 6.21
CA GLU A 76 6.17 -0.46 5.84
C GLU A 76 4.90 -0.10 5.04
N GLY A 77 4.10 0.82 5.58
CA GLY A 77 2.93 1.39 4.91
C GLY A 77 3.26 2.40 3.80
N LYS A 78 4.52 2.85 3.71
CA LYS A 78 4.99 3.92 2.79
C LYS A 78 4.16 5.21 2.88
N VAL A 79 3.60 5.50 4.05
CA VAL A 79 2.71 6.65 4.26
C VAL A 79 3.53 7.87 4.65
N PRO A 80 3.43 8.99 3.92
CA PRO A 80 4.12 10.22 4.29
C PRO A 80 3.58 10.80 5.60
N ILE A 81 4.48 11.00 6.57
CA ILE A 81 4.18 11.68 7.83
C ILE A 81 4.69 13.13 7.73
N VAL A 82 3.81 14.09 8.00
CA VAL A 82 4.14 15.53 7.95
C VAL A 82 4.93 15.95 9.18
N ALA A 83 4.49 15.49 10.35
CA ALA A 83 5.13 15.76 11.63
C ALA A 83 4.78 14.65 12.62
N SER A 84 5.63 14.46 13.64
CA SER A 84 5.45 13.46 14.70
C SER A 84 5.71 14.05 16.08
N GLY A 85 5.22 13.38 17.12
CA GLY A 85 5.41 13.75 18.51
C GLY A 85 4.87 15.14 18.84
N LYS A 86 5.65 15.94 19.57
CA LYS A 86 5.23 17.28 20.02
C LYS A 86 4.76 18.18 18.87
N ASN A 87 5.44 18.14 17.72
CA ASN A 87 5.06 18.97 16.57
C ASN A 87 3.70 18.57 15.97
N ALA A 88 3.33 17.29 16.02
CA ALA A 88 2.02 16.82 15.60
C ALA A 88 0.94 17.17 16.63
N ASN A 89 1.25 17.03 17.92
CA ASN A 89 0.33 17.36 19.01
C ASN A 89 -0.03 18.86 19.02
N ASP A 90 0.99 19.71 18.90
CA ASP A 90 0.85 21.17 18.95
C ASP A 90 0.17 21.74 17.68
N CYS A 91 -0.10 20.92 16.66
CA CYS A 91 -0.77 21.36 15.44
C CYS A 91 -2.28 21.58 15.68
N PRO A 92 -2.77 22.84 15.67
CA PRO A 92 -4.19 23.10 15.90
C PRO A 92 -5.04 22.80 14.65
N ASP A 93 -4.40 22.72 13.47
CA ASP A 93 -5.03 22.76 12.15
C ASP A 93 -5.63 21.41 11.69
N ALA A 94 -5.55 20.36 12.53
CA ALA A 94 -6.12 19.06 12.22
C ALA A 94 -7.66 19.12 12.19
N ARG A 95 -8.25 18.73 11.05
CA ARG A 95 -9.71 18.64 10.84
C ARG A 95 -10.32 17.32 11.30
N LEU A 96 -9.48 16.30 11.43
CA LEU A 96 -9.83 15.01 12.01
C LEU A 96 -8.77 14.65 13.05
N ILE A 97 -9.21 14.25 14.23
CA ILE A 97 -8.39 13.56 15.22
C ILE A 97 -8.82 12.10 15.25
N VAL A 98 -7.85 11.20 15.12
CA VAL A 98 -8.02 9.76 15.12
C VAL A 98 -7.36 9.24 16.39
N ASP A 99 -8.14 8.86 17.38
CA ASP A 99 -7.62 8.22 18.59
C ASP A 99 -7.82 6.71 18.44
N ILE A 100 -6.69 6.00 18.44
CA ILE A 100 -6.61 4.55 18.47
C ILE A 100 -6.22 4.18 19.89
N SER A 101 -7.06 3.43 20.59
CA SER A 101 -6.79 3.02 21.97
C SER A 101 -7.01 1.53 22.14
N ALA A 102 -6.14 0.88 22.94
CA ALA A 102 -6.35 -0.51 23.34
C ALA A 102 -6.78 -0.54 24.81
N PHE A 103 -8.07 -0.75 25.05
CA PHE A 103 -8.67 -0.60 26.39
C PHE A 103 -8.24 -1.67 27.41
N GLN A 104 -7.66 -2.77 26.94
CA GLN A 104 -7.20 -3.89 27.76
C GLN A 104 -5.72 -3.79 28.16
N PHE A 105 -5.00 -2.82 27.62
CA PHE A 105 -3.56 -2.66 27.83
C PHE A 105 -3.31 -1.33 28.52
N ASP A 106 -2.65 -1.38 29.68
CA ASP A 106 -2.18 -0.18 30.38
C ASP A 106 -0.84 0.25 29.76
N PHE A 107 -0.94 1.04 28.69
CA PHE A 107 0.23 1.74 28.16
C PHE A 107 0.46 2.94 29.07
N GLN A 108 1.62 2.95 29.75
CA GLN A 108 2.02 4.06 30.60
C GLN A 108 2.18 5.35 29.77
N HIS A 109 1.06 6.06 29.58
CA HIS A 109 0.85 7.48 29.30
C HIS A 109 1.54 8.16 28.09
N ALA A 110 2.35 7.47 27.27
CA ALA A 110 2.87 8.08 26.04
C ALA A 110 1.90 7.85 24.88
N LYS A 111 1.03 8.84 24.60
CA LYS A 111 0.37 8.93 23.29
C LYS A 111 1.42 9.35 22.25
N HIS A 112 1.43 8.65 21.13
CA HIS A 112 2.27 8.96 19.98
C HIS A 112 1.42 9.62 18.90
N ASP A 113 1.70 10.90 18.66
CA ASP A 113 0.96 11.72 17.72
C ASP A 113 1.68 11.80 16.37
N MET A 114 0.94 11.60 15.30
CA MET A 114 1.41 11.77 13.92
C MET A 114 0.44 12.66 13.15
N LEU A 115 0.99 13.52 12.30
CA LEU A 115 0.21 14.40 11.43
C LEU A 115 0.32 13.92 9.99
N LEU A 116 -0.82 13.62 9.37
CA LEU A 116 -0.91 13.16 7.99
C LEU A 116 -1.75 14.15 7.17
N LEU A 117 -1.60 14.12 5.85
CA LEU A 117 -2.56 14.76 4.95
C LEU A 117 -3.72 13.81 4.66
N VAL A 118 -4.91 14.37 4.45
CA VAL A 118 -6.13 13.62 4.14
C VAL A 118 -5.96 12.68 2.94
N GLN A 119 -5.15 13.06 1.96
CA GLN A 119 -4.89 12.26 0.77
C GLN A 119 -4.12 10.96 1.05
N ASP A 120 -3.42 10.89 2.18
CA ASP A 120 -2.63 9.73 2.60
C ASP A 120 -3.40 8.81 3.57
N LEU A 121 -4.59 9.22 4.04
CA LEU A 121 -5.45 8.39 4.90
C LEU A 121 -5.83 7.04 4.28
N PRO A 122 -6.12 6.91 2.98
CA PRO A 122 -6.36 5.60 2.39
C PRO A 122 -5.15 4.65 2.49
N ALA A 123 -3.92 5.18 2.34
CA ALA A 123 -2.72 4.37 2.47
C ALA A 123 -2.50 3.95 3.93
N PHE A 124 -2.73 4.87 4.87
CA PHE A 124 -2.71 4.59 6.31
C PHE A 124 -3.72 3.48 6.69
N ALA A 125 -4.99 3.62 6.30
CA ALA A 125 -6.02 2.64 6.62
C ALA A 125 -5.70 1.26 6.01
N LYS A 126 -5.18 1.23 4.78
CA LYS A 126 -4.74 -0.02 4.14
C LYS A 126 -3.55 -0.66 4.86
N SER A 127 -2.60 0.14 5.37
CA SER A 127 -1.49 -0.36 6.18
C SER A 127 -1.99 -0.99 7.48
N TRP A 128 -2.94 -0.36 8.17
CA TRP A 128 -3.54 -0.91 9.38
C TRP A 128 -4.34 -2.19 9.08
N MET A 129 -5.13 -2.23 8.01
CA MET A 129 -5.78 -3.45 7.55
C MET A 129 -4.78 -4.62 7.43
N TYR A 130 -3.62 -4.39 6.80
CA TYR A 130 -2.59 -5.44 6.68
C TYR A 130 -1.95 -5.84 8.01
N SER A 131 -1.83 -4.91 8.96
CA SER A 131 -1.35 -5.22 10.31
C SER A 131 -2.32 -6.18 11.02
N ASP A 132 -3.62 -5.92 10.98
CA ASP A 132 -4.65 -6.80 11.57
C ASP A 132 -4.68 -8.19 10.91
N LEU A 133 -4.53 -8.26 9.59
CA LEU A 133 -4.44 -9.53 8.88
C LEU A 133 -3.13 -10.30 9.17
N SER A 134 -2.07 -9.59 9.56
CA SER A 134 -0.80 -10.21 9.97
C SER A 134 -0.82 -10.64 11.44
N HIS A 135 -1.64 -10.01 12.26
CA HIS A 135 -1.84 -10.30 13.68
C HIS A 135 -3.34 -10.53 13.97
N LEU A 136 -3.82 -11.72 13.62
CA LEU A 136 -5.24 -12.07 13.73
C LEU A 136 -5.79 -11.78 15.14
N GLY A 137 -6.85 -10.96 15.19
CA GLY A 137 -7.51 -10.57 16.43
C GLY A 137 -7.01 -9.26 17.03
N LEU A 138 -5.96 -8.63 16.46
CA LEU A 138 -5.46 -7.33 16.91
C LEU A 138 -6.59 -6.31 17.08
N ASN A 139 -7.39 -6.09 16.03
CA ASN A 139 -8.42 -5.06 16.05
C ASN A 139 -9.50 -5.30 17.11
N SER A 140 -9.75 -6.54 17.52
CA SER A 140 -10.76 -6.85 18.54
C SER A 140 -10.44 -6.27 19.91
N HIS A 141 -9.18 -5.88 20.13
CA HIS A 141 -8.73 -5.20 21.33
C HIS A 141 -8.68 -3.67 21.18
N LEU A 142 -8.98 -3.14 20.00
CA LEU A 142 -8.81 -1.74 19.64
C LEU A 142 -10.14 -0.99 19.52
N ARG A 143 -10.12 0.25 19.97
CA ARG A 143 -11.18 1.23 19.78
C ARG A 143 -10.69 2.36 18.89
N LEU A 144 -11.59 2.82 18.03
CA LEU A 144 -11.37 3.92 17.12
C LEU A 144 -12.32 5.08 17.46
N ILE A 145 -11.76 6.25 17.75
CA ILE A 145 -12.53 7.48 17.94
C ILE A 145 -12.11 8.48 16.87
N LEU A 146 -13.07 8.86 16.02
CA LEU A 146 -12.90 9.82 14.93
C LEU A 146 -13.57 11.13 15.31
N THR A 147 -12.79 12.16 15.64
CA THR A 147 -13.34 13.47 16.04
C THR A 147 -13.17 14.48 14.91
N LEU A 148 -14.28 14.86 14.28
CA LEU A 148 -14.31 15.92 13.28
C LEU A 148 -14.41 17.29 13.94
N ARG A 149 -13.61 18.24 13.46
CA ARG A 149 -13.68 19.65 13.87
C ARG A 149 -13.26 20.57 12.73
N ASP A 150 -13.80 21.77 12.71
CA ASP A 150 -13.24 22.85 11.91
C ASP A 150 -12.34 23.73 12.80
N PRO A 151 -11.02 23.73 12.59
CA PRO A 151 -10.10 24.58 13.34
C PRO A 151 -10.21 26.06 12.94
N PHE A 152 -10.92 26.38 11.85
CA PHE A 152 -11.06 27.75 11.34
C PHE A 152 -12.53 28.13 11.09
N PRO A 153 -13.41 28.06 12.10
CA PRO A 153 -14.82 28.35 11.89
C PRO A 153 -15.03 29.83 11.58
N SER A 154 -15.91 30.13 10.63
CA SER A 154 -16.34 31.51 10.35
C SER A 154 -17.01 32.16 11.57
N ASN A 155 -17.65 31.36 12.42
CA ASN A 155 -18.23 31.77 13.69
C ASN A 155 -17.88 30.77 14.81
N PRO A 156 -17.02 31.14 15.79
CA PRO A 156 -16.65 30.27 16.90
C PRO A 156 -17.83 29.83 17.80
N ASP A 157 -18.85 30.68 17.96
CA ASP A 157 -20.00 30.40 18.83
C ASP A 157 -21.00 29.45 18.18
N LYS A 158 -20.93 29.30 16.85
CA LYS A 158 -21.81 28.43 16.07
C LYS A 158 -21.00 27.72 14.97
N PRO A 159 -20.22 26.68 15.33
CA PRO A 159 -19.41 25.96 14.36
C PRO A 159 -20.30 25.28 13.32
N GLU A 160 -19.90 25.40 12.06
CA GLU A 160 -20.56 24.76 10.94
C GLU A 160 -19.97 23.36 10.70
N PRO A 161 -20.76 22.40 10.21
CA PRO A 161 -20.21 21.11 9.80
C PRO A 161 -19.26 21.29 8.62
N LEU A 162 -18.19 20.49 8.59
CA LEU A 162 -17.32 20.40 7.41
C LEU A 162 -18.13 19.98 6.17
N PRO A 163 -17.76 20.42 4.95
CA PRO A 163 -18.45 19.99 3.74
C PRO A 163 -18.51 18.47 3.64
N LYS A 164 -19.67 17.92 3.24
CA LYS A 164 -19.91 16.46 3.18
C LYS A 164 -18.83 15.71 2.40
N ALA A 165 -18.39 16.25 1.26
CA ALA A 165 -17.33 15.66 0.45
C ALA A 165 -16.00 15.55 1.20
N LEU A 166 -15.70 16.51 2.08
CA LEU A 166 -14.52 16.46 2.93
C LEU A 166 -14.70 15.44 4.07
N GLN A 167 -15.87 15.38 4.68
CA GLN A 167 -16.16 14.35 5.69
C GLN A 167 -16.01 12.94 5.12
N GLN A 168 -16.45 12.71 3.88
CA GLN A 168 -16.27 11.44 3.18
C GLN A 168 -14.78 11.09 3.03
N LYS A 169 -13.95 12.05 2.61
CA LYS A 169 -12.50 11.85 2.48
C LYS A 169 -11.81 11.58 3.82
N LEU A 170 -12.31 12.17 4.91
CA LEU A 170 -11.76 12.01 6.26
C LEU A 170 -12.19 10.69 6.91
N LEU A 171 -13.45 10.28 6.75
CA LEU A 171 -14.04 9.16 7.50
C LEU A 171 -14.03 7.84 6.72
N LEU A 172 -14.39 7.83 5.43
CA LEU A 172 -14.59 6.58 4.69
C LEU A 172 -13.34 5.69 4.53
N PRO A 173 -12.08 6.20 4.52
CA PRO A 173 -10.91 5.33 4.53
C PRO A 173 -10.89 4.33 5.69
N PHE A 174 -11.41 4.71 6.86
CA PHE A 174 -11.50 3.82 8.03
C PHE A 174 -12.54 2.71 7.88
N GLY A 175 -13.32 2.75 6.78
CA GLY A 175 -14.20 1.65 6.38
C GLY A 175 -13.44 0.36 6.13
N ASP A 176 -12.16 0.42 5.76
CA ASP A 176 -11.32 -0.76 5.52
C ASP A 176 -10.88 -1.46 6.81
N ILE A 177 -11.01 -0.80 7.97
CA ILE A 177 -10.63 -1.36 9.27
C ILE A 177 -11.84 -2.11 9.86
N LYS A 178 -11.70 -3.42 10.05
CA LYS A 178 -12.80 -4.29 10.53
C LYS A 178 -12.49 -4.85 11.90
N ASN A 179 -13.50 -5.46 12.52
CA ASN A 179 -13.39 -6.21 13.78
C ASN A 179 -12.86 -5.37 14.95
N LEU A 180 -13.08 -4.04 14.93
CA LEU A 180 -12.81 -3.18 16.07
C LEU A 180 -13.78 -3.48 17.20
N ASP A 181 -13.35 -3.34 18.46
CA ASP A 181 -14.25 -3.41 19.63
C ASP A 181 -15.34 -2.34 19.51
N ARG A 182 -14.93 -1.12 19.10
CA ARG A 182 -15.85 0.00 18.92
C ARG A 182 -15.27 1.07 18.00
N THR A 183 -16.12 1.60 17.13
CA THR A 183 -15.88 2.86 16.39
C THR A 183 -16.85 3.93 16.88
N THR A 184 -16.34 5.12 17.20
CA THR A 184 -17.17 6.28 17.58
C THR A 184 -16.80 7.47 16.72
N VAL A 185 -17.80 8.18 16.18
CA VAL A 185 -17.60 9.44 15.46
C VAL A 185 -18.13 10.59 16.30
N ASN A 186 -17.26 11.55 16.60
CA ASN A 186 -17.57 12.76 17.37
C ASN A 186 -17.54 13.99 16.46
N GLY A 187 -18.23 15.05 16.88
CA GLY A 187 -18.35 16.30 16.14
C GLY A 187 -19.57 16.35 15.22
N LEU A 188 -19.63 17.38 14.37
CA LEU A 188 -20.76 17.64 13.47
C LEU A 188 -20.63 16.82 12.17
N ALA A 189 -20.77 15.49 12.29
CA ALA A 189 -20.74 14.57 11.16
C ALA A 189 -22.13 14.44 10.49
N ASP A 190 -22.15 14.35 9.16
CA ASP A 190 -23.34 14.01 8.37
C ASP A 190 -23.73 12.54 8.67
N PRO A 191 -24.96 12.26 9.13
CA PRO A 191 -25.40 10.92 9.49
C PRO A 191 -25.27 9.89 8.35
N ALA A 192 -25.43 10.32 7.10
CA ALA A 192 -25.27 9.43 5.95
C ALA A 192 -23.81 8.99 5.75
N VAL A 193 -22.84 9.86 6.08
CA VAL A 193 -21.41 9.50 6.01
C VAL A 193 -21.04 8.53 7.12
N VAL A 194 -21.55 8.75 8.34
CA VAL A 194 -21.35 7.84 9.47
C VAL A 194 -21.97 6.48 9.18
N SER A 195 -23.20 6.45 8.67
CA SER A 195 -23.87 5.21 8.28
C SER A 195 -23.09 4.46 7.19
N ALA A 196 -22.56 5.15 6.18
CA ALA A 196 -21.72 4.55 5.14
C ALA A 196 -20.41 3.98 5.70
N LEU A 197 -19.76 4.68 6.64
CA LEU A 197 -18.58 4.18 7.36
C LEU A 197 -18.92 2.88 8.11
N THR A 198 -19.97 2.88 8.93
CA THR A 198 -20.38 1.68 9.69
C THR A 198 -20.77 0.53 8.77
N ALA A 199 -21.50 0.80 7.70
CA ALA A 199 -21.85 -0.20 6.70
C ALA A 199 -20.59 -0.82 6.07
N ALA A 200 -19.59 0.00 5.73
CA ALA A 200 -18.31 -0.49 5.22
C ALA A 200 -17.59 -1.35 6.27
N GLN A 201 -17.47 -0.89 7.53
CA GLN A 201 -16.79 -1.64 8.60
C GLN A 201 -17.46 -2.99 8.94
N ASN A 202 -18.76 -3.13 8.67
CA ASN A 202 -19.50 -4.37 8.89
C ASN A 202 -19.31 -5.40 7.77
N ILE A 203 -18.73 -5.02 6.63
CA ILE A 203 -18.36 -5.98 5.58
C ILE A 203 -17.08 -6.70 6.02
N PRO A 204 -17.11 -8.02 6.28
CA PRO A 204 -15.92 -8.77 6.68
C PRO A 204 -14.81 -8.68 5.64
N TYR A 205 -13.58 -8.93 6.06
CA TYR A 205 -12.50 -9.17 5.10
C TYR A 205 -12.82 -10.37 4.22
N LYS A 206 -12.36 -10.32 2.97
CA LYS A 206 -12.38 -11.48 2.08
C LYS A 206 -11.59 -12.62 2.72
N THR A 207 -12.15 -13.82 2.71
CA THR A 207 -11.50 -15.01 3.25
C THR A 207 -10.23 -15.36 2.45
N PRO A 208 -9.31 -16.16 3.01
CA PRO A 208 -8.17 -16.66 2.27
C PRO A 208 -8.58 -17.34 0.96
N GLU A 209 -9.65 -18.14 0.96
CA GLU A 209 -10.21 -18.78 -0.22
C GLU A 209 -10.65 -17.76 -1.28
N GLU A 210 -11.42 -16.74 -0.89
CA GLU A 210 -11.89 -15.68 -1.80
C GLU A 210 -10.72 -14.88 -2.40
N CYS A 211 -9.70 -14.60 -1.61
CA CYS A 211 -8.47 -13.93 -2.07
C CYS A 211 -7.71 -14.77 -3.11
N LEU A 212 -7.58 -16.07 -2.87
CA LEU A 212 -6.89 -17.00 -3.78
C LEU A 212 -7.70 -17.23 -5.06
N GLU A 213 -9.02 -17.34 -4.96
CA GLU A 213 -9.92 -17.48 -6.11
C GLU A 213 -9.88 -16.23 -6.99
N GLU A 214 -9.96 -15.05 -6.39
CA GLU A 214 -9.87 -13.78 -7.13
C GLU A 214 -8.52 -13.61 -7.81
N SER A 215 -7.42 -13.93 -7.12
CA SER A 215 -6.07 -13.92 -7.70
C SER A 215 -5.95 -14.87 -8.89
N THR A 216 -6.54 -16.06 -8.78
CA THR A 216 -6.58 -17.06 -9.87
C THR A 216 -7.36 -16.53 -11.07
N ARG A 217 -8.54 -15.94 -10.84
CA ARG A 217 -9.37 -15.34 -11.88
C ARG A 217 -8.62 -14.23 -12.63
N LEU A 218 -8.05 -13.27 -11.90
CA LEU A 218 -7.29 -12.15 -12.45
C LEU A 218 -6.04 -12.62 -13.22
N LEU A 219 -5.35 -13.64 -12.73
CA LEU A 219 -4.20 -14.24 -13.41
C LEU A 219 -4.63 -14.84 -14.76
N ASN A 220 -5.70 -15.64 -14.77
CA ASN A 220 -6.20 -16.28 -16.01
C ASN A 220 -6.67 -15.24 -17.03
N GLU A 221 -7.37 -14.20 -16.59
CA GLU A 221 -7.77 -13.07 -17.45
C GLU A 221 -6.54 -12.32 -18.00
N GLY A 222 -5.54 -12.08 -17.15
CA GLY A 222 -4.27 -11.47 -17.55
C GLY A 222 -3.52 -12.29 -18.61
N VAL A 223 -3.46 -13.61 -18.45
CA VAL A 223 -2.88 -14.53 -19.45
C VAL A 223 -3.66 -14.47 -20.77
N ALA A 224 -5.00 -14.43 -20.72
CA ALA A 224 -5.81 -14.31 -21.93
C ALA A 224 -5.56 -13.00 -22.69
N LEU A 225 -5.37 -11.88 -21.98
CA LEU A 225 -4.98 -10.59 -22.59
C LEU A 225 -3.54 -10.61 -23.12
N LEU A 226 -2.61 -11.25 -22.40
CA LEU A 226 -1.22 -11.39 -22.83
C LEU A 226 -1.10 -12.20 -24.15
N ASN A 227 -1.95 -13.20 -24.33
CA ASN A 227 -2.01 -13.99 -25.57
C ASN A 227 -2.57 -13.21 -26.75
N LYS A 228 -3.29 -12.10 -26.49
CA LYS A 228 -3.77 -11.14 -27.49
C LYS A 228 -2.83 -9.93 -27.66
N ASP A 229 -1.64 -10.00 -27.07
CA ASP A 229 -0.63 -8.93 -27.04
C ASP A 229 -1.15 -7.60 -26.43
N GLN A 230 -2.15 -7.66 -25.56
CA GLN A 230 -2.69 -6.53 -24.81
C GLN A 230 -1.90 -6.33 -23.51
N PHE A 231 -0.65 -5.88 -23.64
CA PHE A 231 0.33 -5.95 -22.55
C PHE A 231 0.01 -5.06 -21.34
N ASP A 232 -0.46 -3.83 -21.54
CA ASP A 232 -0.68 -2.91 -20.41
C ASP A 232 -1.87 -3.34 -19.55
N ASP A 233 -2.93 -3.85 -20.17
CA ASP A 233 -4.07 -4.40 -19.44
C ASP A 233 -3.71 -5.74 -18.77
N ALA A 234 -2.94 -6.62 -19.43
CA ALA A 234 -2.42 -7.84 -18.81
C ALA A 234 -1.56 -7.54 -17.57
N LYS A 235 -0.67 -6.54 -17.66
CA LYS A 235 0.16 -6.10 -16.53
C LYS A 235 -0.71 -5.62 -15.36
N ARG A 236 -1.73 -4.81 -15.65
CA ARG A 236 -2.67 -4.33 -14.62
C ARG A 236 -3.39 -5.47 -13.92
N LEU A 237 -3.82 -6.49 -14.66
CA LEU A 237 -4.46 -7.69 -14.08
C LEU A 237 -3.48 -8.52 -13.25
N PHE A 238 -2.22 -8.67 -13.66
CA PHE A 238 -1.21 -9.34 -12.84
C PHE A 238 -0.90 -8.58 -11.55
N GLU A 239 -0.84 -7.25 -11.59
CA GLU A 239 -0.68 -6.43 -10.38
C GLU A 239 -1.88 -6.53 -9.44
N GLN A 240 -3.11 -6.54 -10.00
CA GLN A 240 -4.33 -6.79 -9.22
C GLN A 240 -4.36 -8.20 -8.64
N SER A 241 -3.85 -9.19 -9.37
CA SER A 241 -3.76 -10.58 -8.91
C SER A 241 -2.78 -10.73 -7.75
N PHE A 242 -1.62 -10.06 -7.78
CA PHE A 242 -0.72 -9.96 -6.62
C PHE A 242 -1.42 -9.27 -5.44
N LEU A 243 -2.11 -8.15 -5.70
CA LEU A 243 -2.79 -7.41 -4.64
C LEU A 243 -3.90 -8.22 -3.96
N ALA A 244 -4.63 -9.04 -4.71
CA ALA A 244 -5.68 -9.92 -4.19
C ALA A 244 -5.14 -10.93 -3.16
N ILE A 245 -3.89 -11.35 -3.27
CA ILE A 245 -3.19 -12.18 -2.26
C ILE A 245 -2.27 -11.36 -1.35
N HIS A 246 -2.60 -10.09 -1.13
CA HIS A 246 -1.91 -9.17 -0.21
C HIS A 246 -0.43 -8.97 -0.51
N ILE A 247 -0.09 -8.88 -1.80
CA ILE A 247 1.24 -8.56 -2.30
C ILE A 247 1.18 -7.26 -3.07
N VAL A 248 1.88 -6.25 -2.59
CA VAL A 248 1.99 -4.95 -3.25
C VAL A 248 3.28 -4.93 -4.06
N VAL A 249 3.17 -4.68 -5.36
CA VAL A 249 4.30 -4.52 -6.27
C VAL A 249 4.40 -3.04 -6.64
N ASP A 250 5.56 -2.44 -6.38
CA ASP A 250 5.84 -1.03 -6.66
C ASP A 250 7.22 -0.91 -7.32
N GLY A 251 7.24 -0.66 -8.63
CA GLY A 251 8.45 -0.73 -9.42
C GLY A 251 9.12 -2.10 -9.32
N ARG A 252 10.33 -2.16 -8.74
CA ARG A 252 11.11 -3.38 -8.50
C ARG A 252 11.02 -3.88 -7.05
N GLU A 253 10.16 -3.26 -6.24
CA GLU A 253 9.93 -3.65 -4.86
C GLU A 253 8.66 -4.49 -4.73
N ARG A 254 8.66 -5.37 -3.74
CA ARG A 254 7.52 -6.21 -3.40
C ARG A 254 7.37 -6.32 -1.89
N SER A 255 6.25 -5.86 -1.36
CA SER A 255 5.86 -6.03 0.04
C SER A 255 4.82 -7.15 0.14
N ILE A 256 5.04 -8.08 1.06
CA ILE A 256 4.18 -9.25 1.28
C ILE A 256 3.58 -9.12 2.67
N TRP A 257 2.25 -9.13 2.74
CA TRP A 257 1.51 -8.93 3.98
C TRP A 257 0.71 -10.17 4.38
N ALA A 258 0.17 -10.16 5.60
CA ALA A 258 -0.89 -11.08 6.03
C ALA A 258 -0.49 -12.56 5.92
N ASN A 259 0.74 -12.94 6.29
CA ASN A 259 1.16 -14.34 6.22
C ASN A 259 0.28 -15.22 7.14
N ALA A 260 0.11 -14.84 8.41
CA ALA A 260 -0.75 -15.56 9.34
C ALA A 260 -2.19 -15.75 8.80
N TYR A 261 -2.70 -14.78 8.02
CA TYR A 261 -4.03 -14.86 7.42
C TYR A 261 -4.25 -16.11 6.54
N PHE A 262 -3.23 -16.54 5.81
CA PHE A 262 -3.31 -17.71 4.92
C PHE A 262 -2.87 -19.01 5.61
N GLU A 263 -2.57 -18.99 6.91
CA GLU A 263 -2.19 -20.17 7.72
C GLU A 263 -3.41 -21.01 8.12
N ALA A 264 -4.23 -21.39 7.13
CA ALA A 264 -5.37 -22.27 7.31
C ALA A 264 -5.40 -23.39 6.25
N ILE A 265 -6.13 -24.47 6.53
CA ILE A 265 -6.48 -25.47 5.53
C ILE A 265 -7.71 -24.97 4.79
N LEU A 266 -7.61 -24.86 3.47
CA LEU A 266 -8.67 -24.32 2.62
C LEU A 266 -9.84 -25.29 2.52
N ARG A 267 -11.06 -24.78 2.70
CA ARG A 267 -12.27 -25.62 2.71
C ARG A 267 -12.89 -25.79 1.33
N TYR A 268 -12.70 -24.81 0.45
CA TYR A 268 -13.25 -24.75 -0.91
C TYR A 268 -12.28 -24.00 -1.85
N GLY A 269 -12.66 -23.86 -3.12
CA GLY A 269 -11.87 -23.16 -4.13
C GLY A 269 -10.70 -23.96 -4.73
N PRO A 270 -9.84 -23.31 -5.52
CA PRO A 270 -8.77 -23.95 -6.30
C PRO A 270 -7.75 -24.76 -5.48
N GLY A 271 -7.59 -24.42 -4.20
CA GLY A 271 -6.66 -25.08 -3.27
C GLY A 271 -7.35 -25.94 -2.21
N ARG A 272 -8.58 -26.39 -2.43
CA ARG A 272 -9.33 -27.16 -1.43
C ARG A 272 -8.50 -28.33 -0.85
N GLY A 273 -8.44 -28.41 0.48
CA GLY A 273 -7.69 -29.43 1.21
C GLY A 273 -6.19 -29.14 1.34
N TRP A 274 -5.69 -28.10 0.69
CA TRP A 274 -4.30 -27.67 0.80
C TRP A 274 -4.18 -26.57 1.85
N HIS A 275 -2.94 -26.36 2.31
CA HIS A 275 -2.63 -25.24 3.15
C HIS A 275 -2.63 -23.94 2.33
N GLY A 276 -3.34 -22.90 2.77
CA GLY A 276 -3.48 -21.62 2.07
C GLY A 276 -2.15 -20.97 1.72
N GLN A 277 -1.14 -21.07 2.59
CA GLN A 277 0.22 -20.62 2.30
C GLN A 277 0.85 -21.30 1.08
N MET A 278 0.62 -22.61 0.91
CA MET A 278 1.12 -23.36 -0.24
C MET A 278 0.43 -22.92 -1.54
N THR A 279 -0.90 -22.75 -1.51
CA THR A 279 -1.65 -22.26 -2.68
C THR A 279 -1.26 -20.82 -3.02
N ARG A 280 -1.03 -19.97 -2.01
CA ARG A 280 -0.53 -18.61 -2.20
C ARG A 280 0.87 -18.61 -2.83
N LEU A 281 1.76 -19.50 -2.40
CA LEU A 281 3.08 -19.67 -3.00
C LEU A 281 2.98 -20.14 -4.46
N PHE A 282 2.08 -21.08 -4.77
CA PHE A 282 1.80 -21.52 -6.14
C PHE A 282 1.47 -20.33 -7.05
N LEU A 283 0.47 -19.54 -6.66
CA LEU A 283 0.04 -18.37 -7.43
C LEU A 283 1.16 -17.33 -7.59
N ARG A 284 1.97 -17.12 -6.55
CA ARG A 284 3.12 -16.19 -6.62
C ARG A 284 4.13 -16.61 -7.68
N VAL A 285 4.50 -17.89 -7.73
CA VAL A 285 5.47 -18.39 -8.72
C VAL A 285 4.89 -18.31 -10.12
N GLN A 286 3.62 -18.70 -10.30
CA GLN A 286 2.94 -18.59 -11.59
C GLN A 286 2.85 -17.14 -12.07
N LEU A 287 2.48 -16.19 -11.20
CA LEU A 287 2.43 -14.77 -11.52
C LEU A 287 3.80 -14.22 -11.92
N VAL A 288 4.88 -14.60 -11.24
CA VAL A 288 6.23 -14.17 -11.65
C VAL A 288 6.59 -14.74 -13.01
N ALA A 289 6.28 -16.01 -13.26
CA ALA A 289 6.50 -16.63 -14.56
C ALA A 289 5.79 -15.81 -15.65
N GLU A 290 4.51 -15.48 -15.47
CA GLU A 290 3.73 -14.74 -16.47
C GLU A 290 4.14 -13.27 -16.61
N MET A 291 4.56 -12.61 -15.53
CA MET A 291 5.19 -11.30 -15.61
C MET A 291 6.50 -11.34 -16.41
N CYS A 292 7.32 -12.40 -16.25
CA CYS A 292 8.50 -12.60 -17.08
C CYS A 292 8.14 -12.84 -18.55
N SER A 293 7.05 -13.58 -18.82
CA SER A 293 6.52 -13.78 -20.18
C SER A 293 6.13 -12.44 -20.83
N LEU A 294 5.41 -11.60 -20.08
CA LEU A 294 4.99 -10.27 -20.50
C LEU A 294 6.19 -9.37 -20.82
N TYR A 295 7.16 -9.27 -19.92
CA TYR A 295 8.35 -8.46 -20.15
C TYR A 295 9.21 -9.00 -21.30
N LEU A 296 9.28 -10.33 -21.47
CA LEU A 296 10.00 -10.95 -22.58
C LEU A 296 9.35 -10.61 -23.93
N LYS A 297 8.02 -10.69 -24.03
CA LYS A 297 7.25 -10.26 -25.22
C LYS A 297 7.44 -8.77 -25.52
N GLN A 298 7.52 -7.93 -24.49
CA GLN A 298 7.85 -6.50 -24.61
C GLN A 298 9.33 -6.20 -24.87
N LYS A 299 10.20 -7.22 -24.94
CA LYS A 299 11.65 -7.07 -25.10
C LYS A 299 12.33 -6.30 -23.95
N LYS A 300 11.71 -6.27 -22.77
CA LYS A 300 12.25 -5.64 -21.55
C LYS A 300 13.16 -6.63 -20.80
N TRP A 301 14.30 -6.97 -21.41
CA TRP A 301 15.21 -8.02 -20.93
C TRP A 301 15.69 -7.80 -19.50
N THR A 302 15.96 -6.54 -19.14
CA THR A 302 16.40 -6.16 -17.78
C THR A 302 15.36 -6.48 -16.72
N GLU A 303 14.07 -6.32 -17.03
CA GLU A 303 12.98 -6.64 -16.10
C GLU A 303 12.78 -8.15 -15.98
N VAL A 304 12.87 -8.89 -17.09
CA VAL A 304 12.83 -10.37 -17.05
C VAL A 304 13.95 -10.91 -16.17
N LYS A 305 15.19 -10.45 -16.40
CA LYS A 305 16.35 -10.85 -15.61
C LYS A 305 16.15 -10.51 -14.13
N PHE A 306 15.72 -9.28 -13.83
CA PHE A 306 15.55 -8.83 -12.44
C PHE A 306 14.55 -9.72 -11.68
N TRP A 307 13.33 -9.89 -12.20
CA TRP A 307 12.28 -10.66 -11.52
C TRP A 307 12.56 -12.16 -11.47
N GLY A 308 13.16 -12.68 -12.54
CA GLY A 308 13.56 -14.07 -12.65
C GLY A 308 14.67 -14.43 -11.67
N MET A 309 15.79 -13.70 -11.70
CA MET A 309 16.90 -13.91 -10.77
C MET A 309 16.48 -13.72 -9.33
N ARG A 310 15.66 -12.71 -9.01
CA ARG A 310 15.14 -12.51 -7.64
C ARG A 310 14.39 -13.75 -7.14
N SER A 311 13.54 -14.35 -7.97
CA SER A 311 12.77 -15.54 -7.58
C SER A 311 13.64 -16.78 -7.44
N ILE A 312 14.63 -16.94 -8.34
CA ILE A 312 15.61 -18.02 -8.28
C ILE A 312 16.46 -17.91 -7.02
N SER A 313 17.00 -16.73 -6.71
CA SER A 313 17.79 -16.49 -5.49
C SER A 313 16.99 -16.80 -4.23
N LEU A 314 15.72 -16.35 -4.14
CA LEU A 314 14.87 -16.66 -2.99
C LEU A 314 14.60 -18.16 -2.84
N LEU A 315 14.45 -18.90 -3.95
CA LEU A 315 14.31 -20.36 -3.90
C LEU A 315 15.61 -20.99 -3.39
N ARG A 316 16.77 -20.60 -3.92
CA ARG A 316 18.09 -21.10 -3.47
C ARG A 316 18.36 -20.85 -2.00
N GLU A 317 18.08 -19.63 -1.52
CA GLU A 317 18.18 -19.24 -0.11
C GLU A 317 17.30 -20.14 0.77
N SER A 318 16.05 -20.39 0.36
CA SER A 318 15.14 -21.27 1.11
C SER A 318 15.60 -22.73 1.20
N MET A 319 16.50 -23.14 0.31
CA MET A 319 17.08 -24.49 0.28
C MET A 319 18.47 -24.57 0.93
N GLY A 320 19.01 -23.47 1.43
CA GLY A 320 20.37 -23.43 1.98
C GLY A 320 21.48 -23.65 0.95
N VAL A 321 21.19 -23.44 -0.34
CA VAL A 321 22.19 -23.54 -1.43
C VAL A 321 22.87 -22.19 -1.57
N GLU A 322 23.98 -21.99 -0.84
CA GLU A 322 24.70 -20.71 -0.78
C GLU A 322 25.69 -20.47 -1.95
N ARG A 323 25.85 -21.40 -2.90
CA ARG A 323 26.84 -21.28 -4.00
C ARG A 323 26.31 -21.69 -5.38
N ASP A 324 26.75 -20.95 -6.40
CA ASP A 324 26.34 -21.03 -7.81
C ASP A 324 26.76 -22.30 -8.57
N GLU A 325 27.59 -23.18 -7.99
CA GLU A 325 28.26 -24.24 -8.77
C GLU A 325 27.43 -25.52 -8.94
N ASP A 326 26.46 -25.79 -8.05
CA ASP A 326 25.61 -26.99 -8.08
C ASP A 326 24.11 -26.63 -8.10
N ASP A 327 23.71 -25.69 -8.97
CA ASP A 327 22.29 -25.40 -9.18
C ASP A 327 21.63 -26.60 -9.89
N GLU A 328 20.91 -27.41 -9.13
CA GLU A 328 20.15 -28.56 -9.62
C GLU A 328 18.65 -28.30 -9.55
N PRO A 329 17.87 -28.84 -10.50
CA PRO A 329 16.42 -28.80 -10.42
C PRO A 329 15.94 -29.53 -9.16
N VAL A 330 15.12 -28.85 -8.37
CA VAL A 330 14.48 -29.41 -7.17
C VAL A 330 13.49 -30.48 -7.59
N ARG A 331 13.89 -31.74 -7.44
CA ARG A 331 13.07 -32.90 -7.80
C ARG A 331 11.82 -32.95 -6.93
N GLY A 332 10.67 -33.20 -7.57
CA GLY A 332 9.39 -33.27 -6.86
C GLY A 332 8.85 -31.92 -6.39
N PHE A 333 9.46 -30.80 -6.82
CA PHE A 333 8.91 -29.48 -6.53
C PHE A 333 7.57 -29.33 -7.24
N VAL A 334 6.50 -29.15 -6.46
CA VAL A 334 5.12 -29.06 -6.97
C VAL A 334 4.95 -27.93 -7.98
N LEU A 335 5.81 -26.91 -7.95
CA LEU A 335 5.82 -25.77 -8.88
C LEU A 335 6.92 -25.87 -9.95
N GLY A 336 7.44 -27.08 -10.19
CA GLY A 336 8.58 -27.33 -11.06
C GLY A 336 8.42 -26.73 -12.45
N GLU A 337 7.26 -26.91 -13.08
CA GLU A 337 6.99 -26.37 -14.42
C GLU A 337 7.11 -24.83 -14.47
N HIS A 338 6.42 -24.13 -13.55
CA HIS A 338 6.47 -22.66 -13.51
C HIS A 338 7.86 -22.13 -13.14
N MET A 339 8.59 -22.81 -12.26
CA MET A 339 9.99 -22.49 -12.00
C MET A 339 10.85 -22.71 -13.24
N GLY A 340 10.69 -23.82 -13.95
CA GLY A 340 11.37 -24.08 -15.22
C GLY A 340 11.13 -22.98 -16.23
N MET A 341 9.90 -22.47 -16.33
CA MET A 341 9.57 -21.31 -17.19
C MET A 341 10.27 -20.03 -16.73
N ILE A 342 10.40 -19.79 -15.41
CA ILE A 342 11.18 -18.66 -14.88
C ILE A 342 12.65 -18.80 -15.28
N TYR A 343 13.29 -19.96 -15.03
CA TYR A 343 14.67 -20.24 -15.42
C TYR A 343 14.89 -20.04 -16.92
N LEU A 344 14.01 -20.61 -17.76
CA LEU A 344 14.06 -20.49 -19.22
C LEU A 344 13.99 -19.02 -19.67
N ARG A 345 12.94 -18.30 -19.25
CA ARG A 345 12.70 -16.91 -19.66
C ARG A 345 13.84 -15.99 -19.18
N THR A 346 14.37 -16.24 -17.98
CA THR A 346 15.53 -15.52 -17.43
C THR A 346 16.80 -15.82 -18.23
N GLY A 347 17.07 -17.08 -18.57
CA GLY A 347 18.20 -17.47 -19.40
C GLY A 347 18.17 -16.83 -20.78
N ILE A 348 16.98 -16.77 -21.42
CA ILE A 348 16.80 -16.06 -22.68
C ILE A 348 17.12 -14.56 -22.52
N ALA A 349 16.68 -13.93 -21.43
CA ALA A 349 16.99 -12.52 -21.16
C ALA A 349 18.49 -12.29 -20.94
N CYS A 350 19.18 -13.14 -20.17
CA CYS A 350 20.63 -13.09 -20.00
C CYS A 350 21.36 -13.24 -21.35
N MET A 351 20.92 -14.15 -22.21
CA MET A 351 21.47 -14.29 -23.56
C MET A 351 21.31 -13.01 -24.39
N ARG A 352 20.14 -12.35 -24.31
CA ARG A 352 19.88 -11.07 -25.00
C ARG A 352 20.68 -9.90 -24.42
N LEU A 353 21.11 -10.00 -23.17
CA LEU A 353 21.98 -9.03 -22.50
C LEU A 353 23.48 -9.31 -22.69
N GLY A 354 23.85 -10.40 -23.38
CA GLY A 354 25.25 -10.78 -23.63
C GLY A 354 25.90 -11.58 -22.49
N GLU A 355 25.12 -12.06 -21.53
CA GLU A 355 25.59 -12.77 -20.34
C GLU A 355 25.54 -14.29 -20.55
N LEU A 356 26.40 -14.79 -21.44
CA LEU A 356 26.31 -16.16 -21.99
C LEU A 356 26.49 -17.27 -20.94
N GLU A 357 27.43 -17.12 -20.00
CA GLU A 357 27.65 -18.13 -18.95
C GLU A 357 26.45 -18.27 -18.03
N GLN A 358 25.88 -17.14 -17.59
CA GLN A 358 24.67 -17.16 -16.77
C GLN A 358 23.48 -17.73 -17.54
N ALA A 359 23.33 -17.36 -18.82
CA ALA A 359 22.29 -17.93 -19.68
C ALA A 359 22.42 -19.46 -19.79
N LYS A 360 23.62 -19.97 -20.03
CA LYS A 360 23.89 -21.42 -20.16
C LYS A 360 23.51 -22.17 -18.88
N ASN A 361 23.89 -21.65 -17.71
CA ASN A 361 23.56 -22.27 -16.43
C ASN A 361 22.05 -22.29 -16.19
N LEU A 362 21.37 -21.16 -16.39
CA LEU A 362 19.92 -21.06 -16.20
C LEU A 362 19.14 -21.99 -17.15
N LEU A 363 19.56 -22.08 -18.42
CA LEU A 363 18.93 -22.94 -19.42
C LEU A 363 19.17 -24.44 -19.13
N LYS A 364 20.34 -24.80 -18.62
CA LYS A 364 20.63 -26.17 -18.15
C LYS A 364 19.67 -26.58 -17.04
N VAL A 365 19.46 -25.71 -16.04
CA VAL A 365 18.53 -25.98 -14.93
C VAL A 365 17.09 -26.05 -15.42
N ALA A 366 16.69 -25.14 -16.32
CA ALA A 366 15.37 -25.15 -16.94
C ALA A 366 15.05 -26.51 -17.59
N SER A 367 15.99 -27.10 -18.32
CA SER A 367 15.82 -28.41 -18.97
C SER A 367 15.56 -29.57 -18.00
N GLY A 368 15.88 -29.40 -16.72
CA GLY A 368 15.57 -30.36 -15.68
C GLY A 368 14.14 -30.24 -15.12
N TYR A 369 13.46 -29.12 -15.37
CA TYR A 369 12.10 -28.84 -14.89
C TYR A 369 11.03 -28.99 -15.97
N ILE A 370 11.37 -28.63 -17.21
CA ILE A 370 10.46 -28.64 -18.36
C ILE A 370 10.98 -29.62 -19.42
N PRO A 371 10.11 -30.47 -20.01
CA PRO A 371 10.49 -31.48 -20.98
C PRO A 371 10.97 -30.91 -22.33
#